data_AF-A0A952AJ38-F1
#
_entry.id   AF-A0A952AJ38-F1
#
_cell.length_a   1.000
_cell.length_b   1.000
_cell.length_c   1.000
_cell.angle_alpha   90.00
_cell.angle_beta   90.00
_cell.angle_gamma   90.00
#
_symmetry.space_group_name_H-M   'P 1'
#
loop_
_entity.id
_entity.type
_entity.pdbx_description
1 polymer ?
#
loop_
_entity_poly.entity_id
_entity_poly.type
_entity_poly.pdbx_seq_one_letter_code
_entity_poly.pdbx_strand_id
1 'polypeptide(L)'
;IFHTIRIKFSAKVNYIFKTNNKAVIVGGTGLYIKAFCEGLDEIPDIPNEIRQSIIFNYNTKGLRWLQQAVKTKDYIFWEKAEQQNPQRLMRALEVVTFTGKSIEEFKRKNTIQHPFNILKIGLTMERNELYQRINQRVDDMIKNGLVDEVKQLLPFEKMNALQTVGYKEIFDYLHHQKSLEEAIELIKQNTRNYAKRQITWFKKDNTINWFKPNQLQEITEQIEQ
;
A
#
# COMPACT_ATOMS: atom_id res chain seq x y z
N ILE A 1 -5.57 -8.51 7.28
CA ILE A 1 -4.36 -7.64 7.33
C ILE A 1 -4.74 -6.18 7.63
N PHE A 2 -5.40 -5.45 6.72
CA PHE A 2 -5.70 -4.02 6.93
C PHE A 2 -6.55 -3.74 8.19
N HIS A 3 -7.59 -4.54 8.41
CA HIS A 3 -8.42 -4.47 9.62
C HIS A 3 -7.58 -4.68 10.90
N THR A 4 -6.71 -5.70 10.88
CA THR A 4 -5.77 -6.00 11.97
C THR A 4 -4.80 -4.86 12.25
N ILE A 5 -4.23 -4.24 11.20
CA ILE A 5 -3.30 -3.11 11.34
C ILE A 5 -4.03 -1.90 11.95
N ARG A 6 -5.25 -1.60 11.50
CA ARG A 6 -6.08 -0.54 12.08
C ARG A 6 -6.30 -0.76 13.57
N ILE A 7 -6.74 -1.95 13.97
CA ILE A 7 -6.97 -2.29 15.38
C ILE A 7 -5.71 -2.09 16.21
N LYS A 8 -4.56 -2.58 15.72
CA LYS A 8 -3.27 -2.43 16.40
C LYS A 8 -2.87 -0.95 16.54
N PHE A 9 -3.08 -0.13 15.51
CA PHE A 9 -2.81 1.30 15.57
C PHE A 9 -3.71 2.00 16.58
N SER A 10 -5.02 1.77 16.54
CA SER A 10 -5.97 2.35 17.51
C SER A 10 -5.62 1.96 18.94
N ALA A 11 -5.28 0.69 19.20
CA ALA A 11 -4.87 0.25 20.52
C ALA A 11 -3.57 0.95 21.00
N LYS A 12 -2.59 1.11 20.12
CA LYS A 12 -1.32 1.77 20.45
C LYS A 12 -1.49 3.27 20.70
N VAL A 13 -2.30 3.93 19.89
CA VAL A 13 -2.63 5.36 20.05
C VAL A 13 -3.36 5.60 21.37
N ASN A 14 -4.37 4.78 21.69
CA ASN A 14 -5.07 4.87 22.97
C ASN A 14 -4.13 4.63 24.16
N TYR A 15 -3.14 3.74 24.00
CA TYR A 15 -2.10 3.55 25.03
C TYR A 15 -1.21 4.79 25.21
N ILE A 16 -0.76 5.41 24.11
CA ILE A 16 0.07 6.63 24.16
C ILE A 16 -0.69 7.78 24.83
N PHE A 17 -1.98 7.92 24.52
CA PHE A 17 -2.83 8.97 25.11
C PHE A 17 -3.07 8.81 26.62
N LYS A 18 -2.70 7.68 27.24
CA LYS A 18 -2.76 7.55 28.71
C LYS A 18 -1.73 8.43 29.42
N THR A 19 -0.60 8.74 28.78
CA THR A 19 0.51 9.48 29.39
C THR A 19 1.00 10.66 28.55
N ASN A 20 0.51 10.80 27.32
CA ASN A 20 0.90 11.87 26.40
C ASN A 20 -0.33 12.53 25.80
N ASN A 21 -0.21 13.80 25.47
CA ASN A 21 -1.33 14.58 24.91
C ASN A 21 -1.33 14.48 23.38
N LYS A 22 -0.27 13.92 22.79
CA LYS A 22 0.00 13.84 21.35
C LYS A 22 0.53 12.45 21.02
N ALA A 23 0.12 11.92 19.87
CA ALA A 23 0.63 10.67 19.32
C ALA A 23 1.02 10.89 17.87
N VAL A 24 2.26 10.54 17.51
CA VAL A 24 2.78 10.72 16.15
C VAL A 24 2.81 9.36 15.44
N ILE A 25 2.13 9.29 14.30
CA ILE A 25 2.16 8.13 13.41
C ILE A 25 2.93 8.53 12.16
N VAL A 26 4.00 7.79 11.86
CA VAL A 26 4.87 8.05 10.69
C VAL A 26 4.77 6.87 9.73
N GLY A 27 4.62 7.17 8.44
CA GLY A 27 4.63 6.15 7.39
C GLY A 27 4.27 6.72 6.03
N GLY A 28 4.47 5.91 4.98
CA GLY A 28 4.18 6.27 3.60
C GLY A 28 3.06 5.43 2.95
N THR A 29 2.46 4.49 3.67
CA THR A 29 1.43 3.61 3.10
C THR A 29 0.07 4.29 3.19
N GLY A 30 -0.30 5.02 2.13
CA GLY A 30 -1.51 5.83 2.10
C GLY A 30 -2.79 5.08 2.46
N LEU A 31 -2.92 3.81 2.06
CA LEU A 31 -4.08 2.98 2.44
C LEU A 31 -4.13 2.66 3.94
N TYR A 32 -2.99 2.47 4.61
CA TYR A 32 -2.96 2.23 6.07
C TYR A 32 -3.31 3.50 6.83
N ILE A 33 -2.77 4.65 6.41
CA ILE A 33 -3.10 5.95 7.01
C ILE A 33 -4.59 6.26 6.81
N LYS A 34 -5.11 6.08 5.60
CA LYS A 34 -6.54 6.23 5.32
C LYS A 34 -7.40 5.30 6.17
N ALA A 35 -7.04 4.03 6.26
CA ALA A 35 -7.75 3.03 7.06
C ALA A 35 -7.82 3.41 8.55
N PHE A 36 -6.74 4.00 9.08
CA PHE A 36 -6.68 4.51 10.44
C PHE A 36 -7.55 5.75 10.61
N CYS A 37 -7.37 6.77 9.76
CA CYS A 37 -8.05 8.06 9.89
C CYS A 37 -9.56 7.95 9.61
N GLU A 38 -9.94 7.24 8.56
CA GLU A 38 -11.31 7.24 8.01
C GLU A 38 -12.06 5.94 8.25
N GLY A 39 -11.35 4.84 8.53
CA GLY A 39 -11.91 3.51 8.61
C GLY A 39 -11.73 2.68 7.34
N LEU A 40 -12.28 1.47 7.37
CA LEU A 40 -12.28 0.53 6.24
C LEU A 40 -13.73 0.12 5.94
N ASP A 41 -13.97 -0.21 4.69
CA ASP A 41 -15.20 -0.85 4.24
C ASP A 41 -15.40 -2.17 5.01
N GLU A 42 -16.61 -2.39 5.53
CA GLU A 42 -16.95 -3.55 6.35
C GLU A 42 -17.32 -4.73 5.47
N ILE A 43 -16.31 -5.25 4.76
CA ILE A 43 -16.46 -6.46 3.96
C ILE A 43 -16.22 -7.67 4.88
N PRO A 44 -17.13 -8.66 4.90
CA PRO A 44 -16.95 -9.86 5.72
C PRO A 44 -15.69 -10.64 5.31
N ASP A 45 -15.16 -11.43 6.24
CA ASP A 45 -14.04 -12.32 5.94
C ASP A 45 -14.47 -13.37 4.92
N ILE A 46 -13.83 -13.35 3.76
CA ILE A 46 -14.15 -14.22 2.64
C ILE A 46 -13.32 -15.50 2.75
N PRO A 47 -13.94 -16.70 2.69
CA PRO A 47 -13.25 -17.98 2.69
C PRO A 47 -12.15 -18.04 1.61
N ASN A 48 -11.01 -18.61 1.96
CA ASN A 48 -9.83 -18.60 1.08
C ASN A 48 -10.05 -19.46 -0.18
N GLU A 49 -10.93 -20.44 -0.12
CA GLU A 49 -11.32 -21.34 -1.21
C GLU A 49 -11.93 -20.55 -2.38
N ILE A 50 -12.74 -19.51 -2.08
CA ILE A 50 -13.34 -18.64 -3.11
C ILE A 50 -12.23 -17.87 -3.83
N ARG A 51 -11.29 -17.28 -3.07
CA ARG A 51 -10.14 -16.57 -3.64
C ARG A 51 -9.29 -17.50 -4.50
N GLN A 52 -8.96 -18.69 -4.00
CA GLN A 52 -8.15 -19.68 -4.72
C GLN A 52 -8.83 -20.11 -6.02
N SER A 53 -10.14 -20.36 -6.01
CA SER A 53 -10.91 -20.70 -7.21
C SER A 53 -10.89 -19.57 -8.25
N ILE A 54 -11.04 -18.32 -7.82
CA ILE A 54 -10.99 -17.16 -8.72
C ILE A 54 -9.59 -16.99 -9.31
N ILE A 55 -8.53 -17.09 -8.49
CA ILE A 55 -7.13 -17.02 -8.94
C ILE A 55 -6.84 -18.15 -9.94
N PHE A 56 -7.28 -19.37 -9.66
CA PHE A 56 -7.11 -20.51 -10.56
C PHE A 56 -7.79 -20.26 -11.91
N ASN A 57 -9.04 -19.79 -11.92
CA ASN A 57 -9.75 -19.47 -13.15
C ASN A 57 -9.11 -18.30 -13.91
N TYR A 58 -8.63 -17.28 -13.21
CA TYR A 58 -7.91 -16.17 -13.84
C TYR A 58 -6.60 -16.64 -14.50
N ASN A 59 -5.83 -17.47 -13.81
CA ASN A 59 -4.57 -18.00 -14.34
C ASN A 59 -4.78 -18.92 -15.55
N THR A 60 -5.90 -19.65 -15.60
CA THR A 60 -6.20 -20.59 -16.69
C THR A 60 -6.95 -19.95 -17.87
N LYS A 61 -7.86 -19.01 -17.62
CA LYS A 61 -8.76 -18.41 -18.63
C LYS A 61 -8.45 -16.96 -18.96
N GLY A 62 -7.57 -16.33 -18.19
CA GLY A 62 -7.08 -14.97 -18.41
C GLY A 62 -8.07 -13.85 -18.06
N LEU A 63 -7.65 -12.62 -18.39
CA LEU A 63 -8.36 -11.39 -18.04
C LEU A 63 -9.76 -11.30 -18.65
N ARG A 64 -9.95 -11.79 -19.89
CA ARG A 64 -11.25 -11.73 -20.57
C ARG A 64 -12.34 -12.50 -19.83
N TRP A 65 -11.98 -13.67 -19.28
CA TRP A 65 -12.90 -14.43 -18.42
C TRP A 65 -13.25 -13.64 -17.16
N LEU A 66 -12.25 -13.07 -16.50
CA LEU A 66 -12.44 -12.30 -15.27
C LEU A 66 -13.34 -11.07 -15.50
N GLN A 67 -13.11 -10.34 -16.59
CA GLN A 67 -13.94 -9.21 -16.99
C GLN A 67 -15.40 -9.64 -17.21
N GLN A 68 -15.63 -10.72 -17.96
CA GLN A 68 -16.99 -11.23 -18.19
C GLN A 68 -17.66 -11.69 -16.89
N ALA A 69 -16.93 -12.39 -16.02
CA ALA A 69 -17.44 -12.85 -14.74
C ALA A 69 -17.87 -11.68 -13.83
N VAL A 70 -17.05 -10.62 -13.75
CA VAL A 70 -17.39 -9.40 -13.01
C VAL A 70 -18.56 -8.68 -13.65
N LYS A 71 -18.57 -8.49 -14.97
CA LYS A 71 -19.68 -7.82 -15.69
C LYS A 71 -21.02 -8.52 -15.43
N THR A 72 -21.04 -9.84 -15.38
CA THR A 72 -22.25 -10.63 -15.14
C THR A 72 -22.67 -10.61 -13.67
N LYS A 73 -21.73 -10.71 -12.71
CA LYS A 73 -22.07 -10.86 -11.30
C LYS A 73 -22.14 -9.55 -10.50
N ASP A 74 -21.33 -8.55 -10.85
CA ASP A 74 -21.23 -7.26 -10.18
C ASP A 74 -21.22 -6.12 -11.20
N TYR A 75 -22.36 -5.94 -11.87
CA TYR A 75 -22.51 -4.90 -12.90
C TYR A 75 -22.31 -3.48 -12.34
N ILE A 76 -22.75 -3.22 -11.10
CA ILE A 76 -22.61 -1.93 -10.43
C ILE A 76 -21.14 -1.53 -10.29
N PHE A 77 -20.28 -2.47 -9.88
CA PHE A 77 -18.83 -2.24 -9.86
C PHE A 77 -18.26 -2.13 -11.27
N TRP A 78 -18.69 -3.00 -12.20
CA TRP A 78 -18.18 -3.05 -13.57
C TRP A 78 -18.28 -1.70 -14.31
N GLU A 79 -19.37 -0.97 -14.13
CA GLU A 79 -19.56 0.35 -14.76
C GLU A 79 -18.53 1.40 -14.33
N LYS A 80 -17.99 1.27 -13.12
CA LYS A 80 -17.07 2.26 -12.52
C LYS A 80 -15.61 1.78 -12.47
N ALA A 81 -15.38 0.49 -12.67
CA ALA A 81 -14.10 -0.14 -12.44
C ALA A 81 -13.08 0.14 -13.55
N GLU A 82 -11.81 0.16 -13.17
CA GLU A 82 -10.70 0.04 -14.12
C GLU A 82 -10.61 -1.42 -14.59
N GLN A 83 -11.12 -1.68 -15.79
CA GLN A 83 -11.30 -3.04 -16.32
C GLN A 83 -9.99 -3.76 -16.67
N GLN A 84 -8.85 -3.06 -16.65
CA GLN A 84 -7.52 -3.63 -16.90
C GLN A 84 -6.79 -4.03 -15.61
N ASN A 85 -7.41 -3.86 -14.44
CA ASN A 85 -6.80 -4.13 -13.15
C ASN A 85 -7.29 -5.48 -12.58
N PRO A 86 -6.59 -6.60 -12.83
CA PRO A 86 -7.06 -7.93 -12.43
C PRO A 86 -7.20 -8.08 -10.91
N GLN A 87 -6.35 -7.44 -10.11
CA GLN A 87 -6.46 -7.51 -8.66
C GLN A 87 -7.77 -6.89 -8.16
N ARG A 88 -8.17 -5.74 -8.71
CA ARG A 88 -9.44 -5.10 -8.37
C ARG A 88 -10.64 -5.92 -8.84
N LEU A 89 -10.59 -6.44 -10.06
CA LEU A 89 -11.65 -7.29 -10.60
C LEU A 89 -11.81 -8.59 -9.79
N MET A 90 -10.71 -9.29 -9.46
CA MET A 90 -10.76 -10.48 -8.62
C MET A 90 -11.34 -10.16 -7.25
N ARG A 91 -10.95 -9.04 -6.63
CA ARG A 91 -11.49 -8.65 -5.32
C ARG A 91 -12.99 -8.38 -5.37
N ALA A 92 -13.49 -7.68 -6.38
CA ALA A 92 -14.93 -7.47 -6.55
C ALA A 92 -15.66 -8.80 -6.76
N LEU A 93 -15.11 -9.68 -7.60
CA LEU A 93 -15.67 -11.00 -7.86
C LEU A 93 -15.71 -11.88 -6.60
N GLU A 94 -14.68 -11.84 -5.76
CA GLU A 94 -14.65 -12.50 -4.45
C GLU A 94 -15.83 -12.03 -3.58
N VAL A 95 -15.99 -10.71 -3.44
CA VAL A 95 -17.02 -10.09 -2.59
C VAL A 95 -18.42 -10.47 -3.05
N VAL A 96 -18.72 -10.28 -4.33
CA VAL A 96 -20.06 -10.55 -4.85
C VAL A 96 -20.38 -12.04 -4.86
N THR A 97 -19.37 -12.90 -5.10
CA THR A 97 -19.58 -14.35 -5.08
C THR A 97 -19.88 -14.86 -3.68
N PHE A 98 -19.27 -14.28 -2.64
CA PHE A 98 -19.51 -14.68 -1.26
C PHE A 98 -20.77 -14.06 -0.65
N THR A 99 -20.99 -12.77 -0.91
CA THR A 99 -22.03 -11.99 -0.21
C THR A 99 -23.32 -11.82 -1.02
N GLY A 100 -23.28 -12.06 -2.33
CA GLY A 100 -24.36 -11.73 -3.26
C GLY A 100 -24.55 -10.23 -3.52
N LYS A 101 -23.75 -9.36 -2.88
CA LYS A 101 -23.84 -7.90 -2.99
C LYS A 101 -22.63 -7.32 -3.70
N SER A 102 -22.82 -6.21 -4.39
CA SER A 102 -21.73 -5.51 -5.06
C SER A 102 -20.69 -5.03 -4.05
N ILE A 103 -19.41 -5.05 -4.43
CA ILE A 103 -18.36 -4.43 -3.60
C ILE A 103 -18.62 -2.92 -3.37
N GLU A 104 -19.34 -2.27 -4.27
CA GLU A 104 -19.71 -0.86 -4.15
C GLU A 104 -20.71 -0.61 -3.02
N GLU A 105 -21.53 -1.60 -2.64
CA GLU A 105 -22.48 -1.47 -1.53
C GLU A 105 -21.79 -1.46 -0.17
N PHE A 106 -20.60 -2.05 -0.07
CA PHE A 106 -19.80 -2.08 1.15
C PHE A 106 -18.99 -0.80 1.35
N LYS A 107 -18.93 0.09 0.35
CA LYS A 107 -18.23 1.36 0.50
C LYS A 107 -18.86 2.18 1.61
N ARG A 108 -18.07 2.44 2.64
CA ARG A 108 -18.50 3.18 3.80
C ARG A 108 -18.86 4.62 3.38
N LYS A 109 -20.06 5.06 3.75
CA LYS A 109 -20.54 6.42 3.42
C LYS A 109 -19.99 7.51 4.34
N ASN A 110 -19.61 7.16 5.57
CA ASN A 110 -19.17 8.11 6.60
C ASN A 110 -17.73 7.82 7.04
N THR A 111 -16.95 8.80 7.47
CA THR A 111 -15.64 8.56 8.09
C THR A 111 -15.80 8.15 9.56
N ILE A 112 -14.85 7.41 10.12
CA ILE A 112 -14.83 7.13 11.58
C ILE A 112 -14.54 8.43 12.32
N GLN A 113 -15.26 8.67 13.41
CA GLN A 113 -14.93 9.74 14.33
C GLN A 113 -13.98 9.20 15.40
N HIS A 114 -12.83 9.85 15.54
CA HIS A 114 -11.89 9.59 16.61
C HIS A 114 -12.16 10.53 17.78
N PRO A 115 -11.89 10.12 19.03
CA PRO A 115 -11.99 11.00 20.20
C PRO A 115 -10.82 11.99 20.31
N PHE A 116 -10.13 12.25 19.19
CA PHE A 116 -8.97 13.11 19.10
C PHE A 116 -8.92 13.75 17.71
N ASN A 117 -8.24 14.89 17.63
CA ASN A 117 -8.00 15.59 16.37
C ASN A 117 -6.86 14.91 15.60
N ILE A 118 -6.99 14.86 14.27
CA ILE A 118 -5.97 14.32 13.38
C ILE A 118 -5.38 15.48 12.57
N LEU A 119 -4.14 15.81 12.86
CA LEU A 119 -3.32 16.71 12.05
C LEU A 119 -2.51 15.88 11.04
N LYS A 120 -2.73 16.12 9.75
CA LYS A 120 -1.98 15.43 8.68
C LYS A 120 -0.87 16.33 8.15
N ILE A 121 0.35 15.85 8.29
CA ILE A 121 1.56 16.53 7.82
C ILE A 121 2.20 15.68 6.72
N GLY A 122 2.47 16.30 5.57
CA GLY A 122 3.14 15.69 4.44
C GLY A 122 4.49 16.35 4.18
N LEU A 123 5.53 15.56 3.98
CA LEU A 123 6.82 16.07 3.53
C LEU A 123 6.90 16.03 2.00
N THR A 124 7.28 17.14 1.38
CA THR A 124 7.42 17.26 -0.07
C THR A 124 8.78 17.86 -0.44
N MET A 125 9.26 17.50 -1.63
CA MET A 125 10.50 18.03 -2.22
C MET A 125 10.39 18.01 -3.73
N GLU A 126 11.33 18.66 -4.40
CA GLU A 126 11.40 18.64 -5.85
C GLU A 126 11.65 17.23 -6.38
N ARG A 127 11.02 16.89 -7.50
CA ARG A 127 11.06 15.53 -8.06
C ARG A 127 12.49 15.08 -8.33
N ASN A 128 13.33 15.96 -8.87
CA ASN A 128 14.70 15.63 -9.22
C ASN A 128 15.54 15.33 -7.97
N GLU A 129 15.38 16.12 -6.91
CA GLU A 129 16.05 15.89 -5.63
C GLU A 129 15.60 14.57 -4.99
N LEU A 130 14.29 14.29 -5.01
CA LEU A 130 13.74 13.01 -4.52
C LEU A 130 14.36 11.82 -5.24
N TYR A 131 14.46 11.89 -6.56
CA TYR A 131 15.00 10.79 -7.36
C TYR A 131 16.49 10.59 -7.12
N GLN A 132 17.26 11.67 -6.96
CA GLN A 132 18.68 11.59 -6.57
C GLN A 132 18.83 10.92 -5.21
N ARG A 133 18.06 11.34 -4.20
CA ARG A 133 18.07 10.72 -2.87
C ARG A 133 17.67 9.25 -2.89
N ILE A 134 16.67 8.88 -3.69
CA ILE A 134 16.26 7.48 -3.87
C ILE A 134 17.41 6.66 -4.45
N ASN A 135 18.05 7.16 -5.51
CA ASN A 135 19.14 6.43 -6.16
C ASN A 135 20.31 6.23 -5.19
N GLN A 136 20.73 7.30 -4.52
CA GLN A 136 21.80 7.25 -3.52
C GLN A 136 21.48 6.25 -2.41
N ARG A 137 20.25 6.28 -1.88
CA ARG A 137 19.82 5.35 -0.83
C ARG A 137 19.90 3.89 -1.29
N VAL A 138 19.56 3.59 -2.54
CA VAL A 138 19.68 2.22 -3.08
C VAL A 138 21.14 1.82 -3.19
N ASP A 139 22.01 2.70 -3.67
CA ASP A 139 23.45 2.43 -3.72
C ASP A 139 24.01 2.16 -2.30
N ASP A 140 23.56 2.93 -1.31
CA ASP A 140 23.95 2.74 0.09
C ASP A 140 23.40 1.41 0.67
N MET A 141 22.17 1.01 0.32
CA MET A 141 21.61 -0.29 0.72
C MET A 141 22.44 -1.46 0.19
N ILE A 142 22.90 -1.38 -1.06
CA ILE A 142 23.76 -2.41 -1.66
C ILE A 142 25.09 -2.49 -0.91
N LYS A 143 25.74 -1.33 -0.67
CA LYS A 143 26.99 -1.26 0.11
C LYS A 143 26.84 -1.79 1.53
N ASN A 144 25.67 -1.58 2.14
CA ASN A 144 25.34 -2.04 3.49
C ASN A 144 24.89 -3.51 3.55
N GLY A 145 25.00 -4.27 2.46
CA GLY A 145 24.78 -5.71 2.48
C GLY A 145 23.37 -6.18 2.16
N LEU A 146 22.57 -5.40 1.43
CA LEU A 146 21.23 -5.84 0.96
C LEU A 146 21.28 -7.21 0.27
N VAL A 147 22.31 -7.45 -0.55
CA VAL A 147 22.45 -8.72 -1.27
C VAL A 147 22.61 -9.88 -0.30
N ASP A 148 23.41 -9.71 0.75
CA ASP A 148 23.68 -10.76 1.74
C ASP A 148 22.49 -10.98 2.66
N GLU A 149 21.73 -9.94 2.98
CA GLU A 149 20.44 -10.08 3.66
C GLU A 149 19.46 -10.92 2.83
N VAL A 150 19.29 -10.61 1.54
CA VAL A 150 18.35 -11.33 0.67
C VAL A 150 18.76 -12.79 0.46
N LYS A 151 20.07 -13.08 0.33
CA LYS A 151 20.58 -14.46 0.26
C LYS A 151 20.12 -15.31 1.45
N GLN A 152 20.16 -14.77 2.66
CA GLN A 152 19.72 -15.49 3.87
C GLN A 152 18.21 -15.78 3.87
N LEU A 153 17.43 -15.05 3.07
CA LEU A 153 15.98 -15.14 3.00
C LEU A 153 15.47 -15.97 1.81
N LEU A 154 16.36 -16.56 1.00
CA LEU A 154 16.00 -17.46 -0.11
C LEU A 154 14.97 -18.55 0.26
N PRO A 155 15.07 -19.23 1.43
CA PRO A 155 14.08 -20.24 1.81
C PRO A 155 12.65 -19.69 1.93
N PHE A 156 12.50 -18.39 2.14
CA PHE A 156 11.23 -17.71 2.37
C PHE A 156 10.76 -16.89 1.17
N GLU A 157 11.48 -16.91 0.04
CA GLU A 157 11.25 -16.04 -1.13
C GLU A 157 9.76 -15.90 -1.51
N LYS A 158 9.01 -16.99 -1.48
CA LYS A 158 7.58 -17.02 -1.87
C LYS A 158 6.65 -16.32 -0.89
N MET A 159 7.13 -15.87 0.27
CA MET A 159 6.32 -15.13 1.24
C MET A 159 6.00 -13.73 0.72
N ASN A 160 4.73 -13.33 0.85
CA ASN A 160 4.26 -12.00 0.39
C ASN A 160 5.08 -10.83 0.94
N ALA A 161 5.63 -10.95 2.16
CA ALA A 161 6.45 -9.90 2.78
C ALA A 161 7.76 -9.63 2.00
N LEU A 162 8.27 -10.65 1.28
CA LEU A 162 9.50 -10.57 0.51
C LEU A 162 9.26 -10.28 -0.98
N GLN A 163 8.00 -10.20 -1.40
CA GLN A 163 7.60 -9.78 -2.75
C GLN A 163 7.54 -8.24 -2.88
N THR A 164 8.49 -7.55 -2.25
CA THR A 164 8.59 -6.08 -2.22
C THR A 164 9.79 -5.58 -3.03
N VAL A 165 9.77 -4.29 -3.40
CA VAL A 165 10.86 -3.62 -4.11
C VAL A 165 12.15 -3.70 -3.29
N GLY A 166 13.25 -4.06 -3.93
CA GLY A 166 14.52 -4.39 -3.29
C GLY A 166 14.75 -5.89 -3.30
N TYR A 167 13.90 -6.63 -2.60
CA TYR A 167 14.07 -8.08 -2.41
C TYR A 167 13.80 -8.85 -3.70
N LYS A 168 12.71 -8.54 -4.40
CA LYS A 168 12.33 -9.24 -5.62
C LYS A 168 13.41 -9.14 -6.70
N GLU A 169 13.95 -7.95 -6.91
CA GLU A 169 15.00 -7.72 -7.90
C GLU A 169 16.30 -8.44 -7.54
N ILE A 170 16.64 -8.50 -6.24
CA ILE A 170 17.81 -9.28 -5.80
C ILE A 170 17.56 -10.78 -5.93
N PHE A 171 16.35 -11.30 -5.67
CA PHE A 171 16.04 -12.69 -5.97
C PHE A 171 16.21 -13.01 -7.46
N ASP A 172 15.74 -12.15 -8.36
CA ASP A 172 15.95 -12.32 -9.81
C ASP A 172 17.45 -12.41 -10.16
N TYR A 173 18.30 -11.60 -9.50
CA TYR A 173 19.76 -11.69 -9.63
C TYR A 173 20.32 -13.01 -9.08
N LEU A 174 19.90 -13.44 -7.89
CA LEU A 174 20.34 -14.69 -7.27
C LEU A 174 19.93 -15.92 -8.08
N HIS A 175 18.86 -15.83 -8.86
CA HIS A 175 18.40 -16.85 -9.81
C HIS A 175 19.00 -16.72 -11.21
N HIS A 176 20.03 -15.88 -11.38
CA HIS A 176 20.72 -15.63 -12.65
C HIS A 176 19.80 -15.14 -13.79
N GLN A 177 18.65 -14.53 -13.47
CA GLN A 177 17.72 -13.99 -14.47
C GLN A 177 18.13 -12.58 -14.93
N LYS A 178 18.93 -11.88 -14.12
CA LYS A 178 19.43 -10.51 -14.36
C LYS A 178 20.84 -10.37 -13.79
N SER A 179 21.62 -9.44 -14.31
CA SER A 179 22.87 -9.01 -13.68
C SER A 179 22.60 -8.26 -12.37
N LEU A 180 23.62 -8.12 -11.52
CA LEU A 180 23.49 -7.32 -10.29
C LEU A 180 23.21 -5.85 -10.62
N GLU A 181 23.89 -5.32 -11.64
CA GLU A 181 23.72 -3.95 -12.13
C GLU A 181 22.28 -3.72 -12.63
N GLU A 182 21.74 -4.66 -13.40
CA GLU A 182 20.34 -4.59 -13.87
C GLU A 182 19.35 -4.63 -12.70
N ALA A 183 19.58 -5.50 -11.71
CA ALA A 183 18.76 -5.57 -10.51
C ALA A 183 18.79 -4.24 -9.74
N ILE A 184 19.96 -3.64 -9.55
CA ILE A 184 20.12 -2.35 -8.86
C ILE A 184 19.34 -1.23 -9.58
N GLU A 185 19.45 -1.14 -10.91
CA GLU A 185 18.73 -0.12 -11.67
C GLU A 185 17.21 -0.32 -11.63
N LEU A 186 16.75 -1.58 -11.60
CA LEU A 186 15.33 -1.90 -11.39
C LEU A 186 14.86 -1.51 -9.99
N ILE A 187 15.65 -1.74 -8.94
CA ILE A 187 15.32 -1.30 -7.57
C ILE A 187 15.15 0.23 -7.54
N LYS A 188 16.08 0.96 -8.15
CA LYS A 188 16.01 2.43 -8.26
C LYS A 188 14.74 2.85 -8.99
N GLN A 189 14.48 2.28 -10.17
CA GLN A 189 13.29 2.59 -10.97
C GLN A 189 11.99 2.29 -10.22
N ASN A 190 11.87 1.10 -9.62
CA ASN A 190 10.67 0.67 -8.92
C ASN A 190 10.45 1.46 -7.63
N THR A 191 11.52 1.88 -6.95
CA THR A 191 11.43 2.78 -5.80
C THR A 191 10.94 4.17 -6.22
N ARG A 192 11.42 4.73 -7.33
CA ARG A 192 10.89 6.00 -7.89
C ARG A 192 9.42 5.89 -8.29
N ASN A 193 9.04 4.77 -8.92
CA ASN A 193 7.65 4.49 -9.28
C ASN A 193 6.77 4.38 -8.02
N TYR A 194 7.26 3.74 -6.96
CA TYR A 194 6.57 3.65 -5.68
C TYR A 194 6.41 5.03 -5.03
N ALA A 195 7.47 5.83 -4.95
CA ALA A 195 7.41 7.19 -4.42
C ALA A 195 6.43 8.08 -5.21
N LYS A 196 6.42 7.98 -6.55
CA LYS A 196 5.44 8.66 -7.40
C LYS A 196 4.01 8.27 -7.04
N ARG A 197 3.73 6.97 -6.85
CA ARG A 197 2.41 6.48 -6.45
C ARG A 197 2.00 7.02 -5.07
N GLN A 198 2.93 7.07 -4.12
CA GLN A 198 2.68 7.66 -2.79
C GLN A 198 2.31 9.14 -2.90
N ILE A 199 3.10 9.92 -3.64
CA ILE A 199 2.82 11.34 -3.87
C ILE A 199 1.46 11.52 -4.54
N THR A 200 1.17 10.77 -5.61
CA THR A 200 -0.13 10.83 -6.28
C THR A 200 -1.29 10.45 -5.36
N TRP A 201 -1.08 9.52 -4.43
CA TRP A 201 -2.10 9.15 -3.45
C TRP A 201 -2.37 10.30 -2.47
N PHE A 202 -1.32 10.82 -1.83
CA PHE A 202 -1.46 11.86 -0.80
C PHE A 202 -1.87 13.22 -1.37
N LYS A 203 -1.48 13.56 -2.61
CA LYS A 203 -1.94 14.81 -3.27
C LYS A 203 -3.44 14.89 -3.50
N LYS A 204 -4.17 13.78 -3.41
CA LYS A 204 -5.65 13.78 -3.49
C LYS A 204 -6.32 14.19 -2.19
N ASP A 205 -5.57 14.21 -1.09
CA ASP A 205 -6.06 14.56 0.23
C ASP A 205 -5.72 16.03 0.53
N ASN A 206 -6.72 16.90 0.39
CA ASN A 206 -6.59 18.34 0.61
C ASN A 206 -6.46 18.71 2.10
N THR A 207 -6.58 17.75 3.01
CA THR A 207 -6.41 17.97 4.46
C THR A 207 -4.96 17.84 4.93
N ILE A 208 -4.03 17.52 4.01
CA ILE A 208 -2.61 17.40 4.32
C ILE A 208 -1.94 18.77 4.22
N ASN A 209 -1.29 19.18 5.31
CA ASN A 209 -0.41 20.33 5.35
C ASN A 209 0.98 19.92 4.86
N TRP A 210 1.44 20.51 3.76
CA TRP A 210 2.69 20.13 3.09
C TRP A 210 3.84 21.04 3.49
N PHE A 211 4.97 20.43 3.87
CA PHE A 211 6.20 21.13 4.27
C PHE A 211 7.40 20.54 3.54
N LYS A 212 8.45 21.34 3.37
CA LYS A 212 9.78 20.84 3.01
C LYS A 212 10.46 20.22 4.24
N PRO A 213 11.34 19.21 4.08
CA PRO A 213 11.98 18.54 5.22
C PRO A 213 12.80 19.46 6.14
N ASN A 214 13.25 20.62 5.66
CA ASN A 214 14.04 21.58 6.43
C ASN A 214 13.19 22.61 7.19
N GLN A 215 11.86 22.61 7.03
CA GLN A 215 10.94 23.52 7.70
C GLN A 215 10.52 23.00 9.08
N LEU A 216 11.50 22.68 9.92
CA LEU A 216 11.25 22.05 11.22
C LEU A 216 10.46 22.97 12.16
N GLN A 217 10.75 24.27 12.12
CA GLN A 217 10.08 25.24 12.98
C GLN A 217 8.58 25.32 12.63
N GLU A 218 8.25 25.47 11.35
CA GLU A 218 6.86 25.58 10.89
C GLU A 218 6.07 24.29 11.15
N ILE A 219 6.71 23.13 11.04
CA ILE A 219 6.12 21.84 11.40
C ILE A 219 5.79 21.79 12.90
N THR A 220 6.73 22.23 13.75
CA THR A 220 6.51 22.22 15.21
C THR A 220 5.43 23.20 15.62
N GLU A 221 5.43 24.42 15.08
CA GLU A 221 4.38 25.43 15.31
C GLU A 221 2.99 24.87 14.94
N GLN A 222 2.89 24.18 13.80
CA GLN A 222 1.66 23.54 13.35
C GLN A 222 1.16 22.42 14.29
N ILE A 223 2.07 21.73 14.99
CA ILE A 223 1.75 20.66 15.97
C ILE A 223 1.33 21.26 17.33
N GLU A 224 1.70 22.51 17.61
CA GLU A 224 1.39 23.20 18.86
C GLU A 224 0.06 23.98 18.83
N GLN A 225 -0.43 24.34 17.64
CA GLN A 225 -1.79 24.85 17.42
C GLN A 225 -2.87 23.80 17.74
#